data_AF-A0A5N5LDY9-F1
#
_entry.id   AF-A0A5N5LDY9-F1
#
_cell.length_a   1.000
_cell.length_b   1.000
_cell.length_c   1.000
_cell.angle_alpha   90.00
_cell.angle_beta   90.00
_cell.angle_gamma   90.00
#
_symmetry.space_group_name_H-M   'P 1'
#
loop_
_entity.id
_entity.type
_entity.pdbx_description
1 polymer ?
#
loop_
_entity_poly.entity_id
_entity_poly.type
_entity_poly.pdbx_seq_one_letter_code
_entity_poly.pdbx_strand_id
1 'polypeptide(L)'
;MMVQYNFKKITVVPNGKDFIDTILSRTRRQMPTVVHKGYAISRLRQFYMRKGKYTRQNFHEKLSTIIDEFPRLDGIQPFYGDLLHVLYNKDRYKLALGQINTVSALGRMCTVFKRIGPSLACLEQIRQHMARLPSIDRNTRTILICGYPNVGKSSFINKITRADVDAQPYAFTTKITAMAHLGAAVLFFLDVSVSCGYSIAQQAALFHSIKSLFMNKPLTGLQQDWLAIT
;
A
#
# COMPACT_ATOMS: atom_id res chain seq x y z
N MET A 1 15.80 -0.20 15.14
CA MET A 1 14.51 0.52 15.05
C MET A 1 13.69 -0.11 13.94
N MET A 2 12.59 -0.80 14.25
CA MET A 2 11.69 -1.31 13.21
C MET A 2 10.82 -0.19 12.67
N VAL A 3 10.82 -0.01 11.35
CA VAL A 3 10.02 1.00 10.66
C VAL A 3 8.55 0.59 10.72
N GLN A 4 7.73 1.39 11.41
CA GLN A 4 6.28 1.31 11.31
C GLN A 4 5.87 1.97 9.99
N TYR A 5 5.35 1.19 9.05
CA TYR A 5 4.88 1.73 7.77
C TYR A 5 3.51 2.35 7.96
N ASN A 6 3.43 3.68 7.86
CA ASN A 6 2.16 4.39 7.83
C ASN A 6 1.81 4.74 6.38
N PHE A 7 1.12 3.82 5.70
CA PHE A 7 0.68 4.01 4.31
C PHE A 7 -0.28 5.18 4.09
N LYS A 8 -0.87 5.73 5.17
CA LYS A 8 -1.74 6.91 5.09
C LYS A 8 -0.97 8.22 4.91
N LYS A 9 0.34 8.23 5.13
CA LYS A 9 1.19 9.43 4.98
C LYS A 9 1.65 9.70 3.56
N ILE A 10 1.44 8.77 2.62
CA ILE A 10 1.85 8.93 1.22
C ILE A 10 1.00 10.02 0.57
N THR A 11 1.65 11.03 0.00
CA THR A 11 0.99 12.16 -0.65
C THR A 11 0.28 11.73 -1.93
N VAL A 12 -0.77 12.47 -2.29
CA VAL A 12 -1.54 12.21 -3.51
C VAL A 12 -0.64 12.36 -4.73
N VAL A 13 -0.62 11.33 -5.58
CA VAL A 13 0.14 11.35 -6.83
C VAL A 13 -0.74 12.03 -7.88
N PRO A 14 -0.36 13.23 -8.37
CA PRO A 14 -1.17 13.95 -9.34
C PRO A 14 -1.11 13.26 -10.70
N ASN A 15 -2.14 13.49 -11.52
CA ASN A 15 -2.12 13.02 -12.90
C ASN A 15 -1.04 13.75 -13.73
N GLY A 16 -0.77 13.25 -14.93
CA GLY A 16 0.31 13.79 -15.76
C GLY A 16 0.11 15.27 -16.15
N LYS A 17 -1.12 15.70 -16.37
CA LYS A 17 -1.45 17.08 -16.77
C LYS A 17 -1.27 18.04 -15.59
N ASP A 18 -1.90 17.72 -14.45
CA ASP A 18 -1.88 18.52 -13.23
C ASP A 18 -0.46 18.63 -12.68
N PHE A 19 0.36 17.59 -12.82
CA PHE A 19 1.78 17.64 -12.46
C PHE A 19 2.53 18.69 -13.29
N ILE A 20 2.37 18.67 -14.62
CA ILE A 20 2.99 19.64 -15.52
C ILE A 20 2.50 21.06 -15.19
N ASP A 21 1.19 21.24 -15.08
CA ASP A 21 0.58 22.54 -14.83
C ASP A 21 1.04 23.13 -13.49
N THR A 22 1.16 22.29 -12.46
CA THR A 22 1.70 22.69 -11.16
C THR A 22 3.14 23.19 -11.27
N ILE A 23 4.01 22.47 -11.96
CA ILE A 23 5.42 22.87 -12.06
C ILE A 23 5.59 24.10 -12.96
N LEU A 24 4.93 24.15 -14.11
CA LEU A 24 5.01 25.29 -15.02
C LEU A 24 4.45 26.56 -14.38
N SER A 25 3.37 26.44 -13.59
CA SER A 25 2.83 27.54 -12.79
C SER A 25 3.86 28.03 -11.77
N ARG A 26 4.52 27.11 -11.04
CA ARG A 26 5.58 27.46 -10.07
C ARG A 26 6.80 28.11 -10.73
N THR A 27 7.26 27.58 -11.87
CA THR A 27 8.34 28.19 -12.65
C THR A 27 7.98 29.60 -13.09
N ARG A 28 6.76 29.84 -13.56
CA ARG A 28 6.32 31.18 -14.02
C ARG A 28 6.27 32.18 -12.87
N ARG A 29 5.83 31.76 -11.68
CA ARG A 29 5.70 32.64 -10.50
C ARG A 29 7.05 32.98 -9.86
N GLN A 30 8.00 32.05 -9.83
CA GLN A 30 9.30 32.26 -9.15
C GLN A 30 10.42 32.79 -10.07
N MET A 31 10.31 32.58 -11.38
CA MET A 31 11.33 33.03 -12.34
C MET A 31 10.97 34.37 -12.96
N PRO A 32 11.96 35.23 -13.28
CA PRO A 32 11.72 36.46 -14.04
C PRO A 32 11.07 36.13 -15.40
N THR A 33 10.10 36.96 -15.82
CA THR A 33 9.29 36.72 -17.03
C THR A 33 9.61 37.68 -18.18
N VAL A 34 10.10 38.88 -17.88
CA VAL A 34 10.34 39.93 -18.88
C VAL A 34 11.74 39.85 -19.48
N VAL A 35 11.82 39.93 -20.81
CA VAL A 35 13.05 40.03 -21.60
C VAL A 35 12.92 41.18 -22.60
N HIS A 36 13.98 41.98 -22.75
CA HIS A 36 14.01 43.12 -23.67
C HIS A 36 14.90 42.84 -24.88
N LYS A 37 14.52 43.40 -26.04
CA LYS A 37 15.21 43.18 -27.33
C LYS A 37 16.68 43.64 -27.33
N GLY A 38 17.05 44.59 -26.48
CA GLY A 38 18.44 45.11 -26.37
C GLY A 38 19.36 44.30 -25.45
N TYR A 39 18.92 43.18 -24.87
CA TYR A 39 19.78 42.37 -24.00
C TYR A 39 20.86 41.64 -24.79
N ALA A 40 22.09 41.64 -24.26
CA ALA A 40 23.18 40.82 -24.79
C ALA A 40 22.79 39.33 -24.83
N ILE A 41 23.26 38.62 -25.86
CA ILE A 41 22.97 37.18 -26.07
C ILE A 41 23.38 36.35 -24.84
N SER A 42 24.46 36.71 -24.16
CA SER A 42 24.90 36.06 -22.92
C SER A 42 23.83 36.12 -21.82
N ARG A 43 23.24 37.30 -21.61
CA ARG A 43 22.16 37.53 -20.64
C ARG A 43 20.88 36.78 -21.02
N LEU A 44 20.52 36.76 -22.30
CA LEU A 44 19.37 35.98 -22.80
C LEU A 44 19.57 34.48 -22.59
N ARG A 45 20.75 33.96 -22.94
CA ARG A 45 21.11 32.55 -22.69
C ARG A 45 21.01 32.22 -21.20
N GLN A 46 21.59 33.05 -20.34
CA GLN A 46 21.56 32.84 -18.89
C GLN A 46 20.11 32.85 -18.35
N PHE A 47 19.25 33.74 -18.85
CA PHE A 47 17.83 33.79 -18.49
C PHE A 47 17.10 32.49 -18.82
N TYR A 48 17.19 32.01 -20.07
CA TYR A 48 16.53 30.77 -20.50
C TYR A 48 17.14 29.52 -19.85
N MET A 49 18.47 29.47 -19.72
CA MET A 49 19.17 28.37 -19.03
C MET A 49 18.74 28.27 -17.56
N ARG A 50 18.63 29.41 -16.86
CA ARG A 50 18.18 29.42 -15.46
C ARG A 50 16.75 28.90 -15.35
N LYS A 51 15.86 29.27 -16.28
CA LYS A 51 14.47 28.79 -16.32
C LYS A 51 14.37 27.28 -16.58
N GLY A 52 15.19 26.77 -17.51
CA GLY A 52 15.29 25.33 -17.77
C GLY A 52 15.83 24.56 -16.58
N LYS A 53 16.92 25.04 -15.97
CA LYS A 53 17.54 24.43 -14.77
C LYS A 53 16.58 24.41 -13.57
N TYR A 54 15.85 25.50 -13.34
CA TYR A 54 14.87 25.62 -12.27
C TYR A 54 13.68 24.65 -12.47
N THR A 55 13.14 24.59 -13.68
CA THR A 55 12.07 23.64 -14.02
C THR A 55 12.56 22.21 -13.79
N ARG A 56 13.76 21.89 -14.30
CA ARG A 56 14.38 20.56 -14.12
C ARG A 56 14.49 20.17 -12.65
N GLN A 57 14.97 21.10 -11.83
CA GLN A 57 15.12 20.87 -10.39
C GLN A 57 13.79 20.54 -9.72
N ASN A 58 12.73 21.31 -10.02
CA ASN A 58 11.39 21.08 -9.44
C ASN A 58 10.78 19.74 -9.88
N PHE A 59 10.99 19.34 -11.15
CA PHE A 59 10.57 18.03 -11.64
C PHE A 59 11.28 16.91 -10.87
N HIS A 60 12.61 16.99 -10.78
CA HIS A 60 13.43 16.01 -10.07
C HIS A 60 13.03 15.89 -8.60
N GLU A 61 12.92 17.01 -7.89
CA GLU A 61 12.50 17.04 -6.49
C GLU A 61 11.15 16.37 -6.29
N LYS A 62 10.13 16.76 -7.07
CA LYS A 62 8.78 16.22 -6.88
C LYS A 62 8.65 14.75 -7.26
N LEU A 63 9.35 14.29 -8.31
CA LEU A 63 9.39 12.86 -8.65
C LEU A 63 10.16 12.05 -7.59
N SER A 64 11.26 12.59 -7.07
CA SER A 64 12.03 11.93 -6.01
C SER A 64 11.21 11.79 -4.73
N THR A 65 10.48 12.85 -4.33
CA THR A 65 9.55 12.79 -3.21
C THR A 65 8.52 11.68 -3.37
N ILE A 66 7.91 11.55 -4.56
CA ILE A 66 6.97 10.46 -4.84
C ILE A 66 7.68 9.11 -4.64
N ILE A 67 8.85 8.89 -5.24
CA ILE A 67 9.61 7.63 -5.14
C ILE A 67 9.97 7.29 -3.69
N ASP A 68 10.37 8.28 -2.90
CA ASP A 68 10.84 8.09 -1.52
C ASP A 68 9.69 7.83 -0.53
N GLU A 69 8.49 8.35 -0.80
CA GLU A 69 7.31 8.09 0.03
C GLU A 69 6.75 6.67 -0.18
N PHE A 70 6.98 6.07 -1.36
CA PHE A 70 6.55 4.71 -1.65
C PHE A 70 7.51 3.67 -1.02
N PRO A 71 6.98 2.63 -0.36
CA PRO A 71 7.81 1.63 0.30
C PRO A 71 8.59 0.75 -0.69
N ARG A 72 9.92 0.74 -0.58
CA ARG A 72 10.75 -0.17 -1.39
C ARG A 72 10.48 -1.63 -1.02
N LEU A 73 10.14 -2.45 -2.01
CA LEU A 73 9.80 -3.86 -1.79
C LEU A 73 10.97 -4.72 -1.33
N ASP A 74 12.20 -4.38 -1.70
CA ASP A 74 13.38 -5.22 -1.42
C ASP A 74 13.90 -5.05 0.03
N GLY A 75 13.32 -4.13 0.80
CA GLY A 75 13.62 -3.92 2.22
C GLY A 75 12.37 -3.84 3.11
N ILE A 76 11.19 -4.14 2.56
CA ILE A 76 9.96 -4.18 3.34
C ILE A 76 9.91 -5.48 4.12
N GLN A 77 9.28 -5.44 5.30
CA GLN A 77 9.12 -6.64 6.12
C GLN A 77 8.27 -7.69 5.37
N PRO A 78 8.59 -9.00 5.45
CA PRO A 78 7.92 -10.05 4.68
C PRO A 78 6.39 -10.01 4.71
N PHE A 79 5.78 -9.70 5.87
CA PHE A 79 4.32 -9.50 5.97
C PHE A 79 3.77 -8.51 4.94
N TYR A 80 4.33 -7.31 4.90
CA TYR A 80 3.87 -6.29 3.96
C TYR A 80 4.34 -6.62 2.54
N GLY A 81 5.50 -7.25 2.36
CA GLY A 81 5.96 -7.72 1.05
C GLY A 81 4.97 -8.69 0.41
N ASP A 82 4.52 -9.69 1.17
CA ASP A 82 3.53 -10.66 0.74
C ASP A 82 2.17 -10.00 0.57
N LEU A 83 1.71 -9.20 1.54
CA LEU A 83 0.45 -8.47 1.43
C LEU A 83 0.41 -7.60 0.17
N LEU A 84 1.52 -6.91 -0.13
CA LEU A 84 1.63 -6.11 -1.33
C LEU A 84 1.69 -6.97 -2.59
N HIS A 85 2.39 -8.10 -2.59
CA HIS A 85 2.42 -9.04 -3.73
C HIS A 85 1.05 -9.66 -4.02
N VAL A 86 0.25 -9.88 -2.97
CA VAL A 86 -1.12 -10.38 -3.08
C VAL A 86 -2.07 -9.32 -3.64
N LEU A 87 -2.04 -8.14 -3.04
CA LEU A 87 -3.00 -7.08 -3.36
C LEU A 87 -2.62 -6.34 -4.65
N TYR A 88 -1.33 -6.32 -4.97
CA TYR A 88 -0.79 -5.61 -6.11
C TYR A 88 0.10 -6.57 -6.89
N ASN A 89 -0.06 -6.56 -8.21
CA ASN A 89 0.91 -7.22 -9.07
C ASN A 89 2.28 -6.55 -8.84
N LYS A 90 3.18 -7.25 -8.15
CA LYS A 90 4.50 -6.77 -7.73
C LYS A 90 5.31 -6.21 -8.90
N ASP A 91 5.18 -6.83 -10.07
CA ASP A 91 5.89 -6.43 -11.27
C ASP A 91 5.37 -5.08 -11.79
N ARG A 92 4.06 -4.85 -11.76
CA ARG A 92 3.47 -3.55 -12.14
C ARG A 92 3.94 -2.43 -11.21
N TYR A 93 3.98 -2.69 -9.90
CA TYR A 93 4.48 -1.71 -8.93
C TYR A 93 5.96 -1.39 -9.14
N LYS A 94 6.81 -2.41 -9.27
CA LYS A 94 8.25 -2.24 -9.54
C LYS A 94 8.51 -1.53 -10.86
N LEU A 95 7.76 -1.88 -11.91
CA LEU A 95 7.88 -1.27 -13.22
C LEU A 95 7.49 0.21 -13.18
N ALA A 96 6.38 0.57 -12.53
CA ALA A 96 5.95 1.96 -12.41
C ALA A 96 6.98 2.82 -11.67
N LEU A 97 7.49 2.34 -10.53
CA LEU A 97 8.56 3.02 -9.79
C LEU A 97 9.86 3.12 -10.60
N GLY A 98 10.26 2.03 -11.26
CA GLY A 98 11.48 1.99 -12.07
C GLY A 98 11.44 2.95 -13.26
N GLN A 99 10.28 3.06 -13.90
CA GLN A 99 10.03 4.05 -14.97
C GLN A 99 10.19 5.46 -14.42
N ILE A 100 9.51 5.81 -13.31
CA ILE A 100 9.58 7.16 -12.74
C ILE A 100 11.00 7.50 -12.28
N ASN A 101 11.72 6.55 -11.66
CA ASN A 101 13.11 6.74 -11.25
C ASN A 101 14.04 7.04 -12.43
N THR A 102 13.91 6.26 -13.52
CA THR A 102 14.65 6.49 -14.76
C THR A 102 14.37 7.87 -15.33
N VAL A 103 13.10 8.33 -15.29
CA VAL A 103 12.72 9.64 -15.80
C VAL A 103 13.21 10.79 -14.93
N SER A 104 13.25 10.62 -13.60
CA SER A 104 13.84 11.61 -12.69
C SER A 104 15.32 11.85 -13.02
N ALA A 105 16.05 10.79 -13.39
CA ALA A 105 17.46 10.87 -13.77
C ALA A 105 17.70 11.46 -15.18
N LEU A 106 16.73 11.37 -16.09
CA LEU A 106 16.88 11.81 -17.49
C LEU A 106 16.53 13.29 -17.68
N GLY A 107 17.45 14.06 -18.26
CA GLY A 107 17.27 15.51 -18.51
C GLY A 107 16.23 15.89 -19.58
N ARG A 108 15.52 14.94 -20.22
CA ARG A 108 14.54 15.18 -21.30
C ARG A 108 13.10 15.18 -20.79
N MET A 109 12.83 16.03 -19.80
CA MET A 109 11.61 15.93 -18.99
C MET A 109 10.31 16.07 -19.79
N CYS A 110 10.18 17.07 -20.68
CA CYS A 110 8.89 17.33 -21.35
C CYS A 110 8.44 16.23 -22.34
N THR A 111 9.37 15.63 -23.09
CA THR A 111 9.04 14.54 -24.04
C THR A 111 8.82 13.22 -23.35
N VAL A 112 9.58 12.98 -22.27
CA VAL A 112 9.48 11.74 -21.49
C VAL A 112 8.26 11.74 -20.57
N PHE A 113 7.78 12.92 -20.13
CA PHE A 113 6.63 13.01 -19.22
C PHE A 113 5.33 12.46 -19.82
N LYS A 114 5.14 12.59 -21.15
CA LYS A 114 3.97 12.00 -21.82
C LYS A 114 3.92 10.47 -21.67
N ARG A 115 5.06 9.82 -21.43
CA ARG A 115 5.16 8.36 -21.27
C ARG A 115 4.94 7.89 -19.82
N ILE A 116 5.08 8.78 -18.82
CA ILE A 116 4.95 8.38 -17.39
C ILE A 116 3.54 8.56 -16.82
N GLY A 117 2.62 9.16 -17.59
CA GLY A 117 1.21 9.32 -17.17
C GLY A 117 0.57 8.03 -16.66
N PRO A 118 0.70 6.89 -17.38
CA PRO A 118 0.20 5.60 -16.91
C PRO A 118 0.84 5.14 -15.60
N SER A 119 2.15 5.35 -15.43
CA SER A 119 2.90 4.98 -14.22
C SER A 119 2.43 5.80 -13.01
N LEU A 120 2.21 7.11 -13.18
CA LEU A 120 1.66 7.99 -12.13
C LEU A 120 0.24 7.58 -11.74
N ALA A 121 -0.62 7.28 -12.73
CA ALA A 121 -1.97 6.81 -12.47
C ALA A 121 -1.99 5.46 -11.72
N CYS A 122 -1.07 4.54 -12.10
CA CYS A 122 -0.90 3.27 -11.42
C CYS A 122 -0.48 3.47 -9.94
N LEU A 123 0.50 4.34 -9.69
CA LEU A 123 0.92 4.66 -8.33
C LEU A 123 -0.20 5.30 -7.50
N GLU A 124 -1.02 6.18 -8.09
CA GLU A 124 -2.16 6.77 -7.38
C GLU A 124 -3.21 5.71 -7.00
N GLN A 125 -3.54 4.78 -7.90
CA GLN A 125 -4.45 3.68 -7.58
C GLN A 125 -3.91 2.82 -6.43
N ILE A 126 -2.62 2.50 -6.49
CA ILE A 126 -1.96 1.71 -5.45
C ILE A 126 -1.99 2.45 -4.11
N ARG A 127 -1.67 3.75 -4.11
CA ARG A 127 -1.74 4.61 -2.93
C ARG A 127 -3.14 4.63 -2.31
N GLN A 128 -4.18 4.80 -3.11
CA GLN A 128 -5.57 4.81 -2.63
C GLN A 128 -5.95 3.49 -1.95
N HIS A 129 -5.53 2.36 -2.51
CA HIS A 129 -5.76 1.06 -1.90
C HIS A 129 -4.92 0.86 -0.63
N MET A 130 -3.64 1.26 -0.63
CA MET A 130 -2.75 1.15 0.54
C MET A 130 -3.24 2.02 1.71
N ALA A 131 -3.82 3.19 1.42
CA ALA A 131 -4.39 4.08 2.43
C ALA A 131 -5.60 3.47 3.17
N ARG A 132 -6.29 2.49 2.56
CA ARG A 132 -7.39 1.74 3.19
C ARG A 132 -6.91 0.61 4.08
N LEU A 133 -5.63 0.23 4.02
CA LEU A 133 -5.11 -0.85 4.85
C LEU A 133 -5.11 -0.43 6.33
N PRO A 134 -5.54 -1.32 7.24
CA PRO A 134 -5.45 -1.06 8.67
C PRO A 134 -3.98 -0.93 9.07
N SER A 135 -3.68 0.01 9.97
CA SER A 135 -2.37 0.10 10.60
C SER A 135 -2.22 -1.04 11.59
N ILE A 136 -1.36 -2.01 11.27
CA ILE A 136 -1.05 -3.13 12.15
C ILE A 136 0.26 -2.80 12.87
N ASP A 137 0.19 -2.64 14.19
CA ASP A 137 1.39 -2.64 15.04
C ASP A 137 1.78 -4.09 15.33
N ARG A 138 3.07 -4.40 15.21
CA ARG A 138 3.62 -5.75 15.41
C ARG A 138 4.24 -5.93 16.79
N ASN A 139 4.45 -4.84 17.54
CA ASN A 139 4.96 -4.89 18.90
C ASN A 139 3.83 -5.10 19.92
N THR A 140 2.58 -4.89 19.49
CA THR A 140 1.40 -5.15 20.31
C THR A 140 1.03 -6.63 20.26
N ARG A 141 0.51 -7.14 21.39
CA ARG A 141 -0.03 -8.50 21.46
C ARG A 141 -1.16 -8.64 20.45
N THR A 142 -0.94 -9.45 19.42
CA THR A 142 -1.90 -9.65 18.33
C THR A 142 -2.56 -11.01 18.48
N ILE A 143 -3.90 -11.05 18.33
CA ILE A 143 -4.67 -12.29 18.23
C ILE A 143 -5.26 -12.36 16.83
N LEU A 144 -5.02 -13.47 16.12
CA LEU A 144 -5.56 -13.73 14.81
C LEU A 144 -6.78 -14.65 14.93
N ILE A 145 -7.93 -14.22 14.41
CA ILE A 145 -9.16 -15.02 14.44
C ILE A 145 -9.41 -15.66 13.07
N CYS A 146 -9.40 -16.99 13.00
CA CYS A 146 -9.54 -17.79 11.78
C CYS A 146 -10.72 -18.76 11.89
N GLY A 147 -11.24 -19.24 10.75
CA GLY A 147 -12.35 -20.20 10.67
C GLY A 147 -13.22 -19.97 9.43
N TYR A 148 -14.09 -20.94 9.11
CA TYR A 148 -14.98 -20.91 7.94
C TYR A 148 -15.87 -19.65 7.91
N PRO A 149 -16.38 -19.20 6.74
CA PRO A 149 -17.42 -18.17 6.69
C PRO A 149 -18.58 -18.49 7.64
N ASN A 150 -19.22 -17.46 8.20
CA ASN A 150 -20.42 -17.57 9.06
C ASN A 150 -20.26 -18.30 10.42
N VAL A 151 -19.09 -18.82 10.80
CA VAL A 151 -18.85 -19.44 12.13
C VAL A 151 -18.85 -18.47 13.33
N GLY A 152 -19.37 -17.25 13.16
CA GLY A 152 -19.50 -16.27 14.26
C GLY A 152 -18.26 -15.42 14.59
N LYS A 153 -17.21 -15.42 13.75
CA LYS A 153 -15.97 -14.63 13.99
C LYS A 153 -16.23 -13.13 14.17
N SER A 154 -16.95 -12.50 13.24
CA SER A 154 -17.27 -11.06 13.35
C SER A 154 -18.16 -10.77 14.55
N SER A 155 -19.14 -11.64 14.84
CA SER A 155 -20.00 -11.53 16.02
C SER A 155 -19.22 -11.61 17.33
N PHE A 156 -18.19 -12.46 17.40
CA PHE A 156 -17.29 -12.52 18.54
C PHE A 156 -16.48 -11.22 18.67
N ILE A 157 -15.92 -10.69 17.58
CA ILE A 157 -15.20 -9.42 17.59
C ILE A 157 -16.09 -8.27 18.08
N ASN A 158 -17.32 -8.16 17.59
CA ASN A 158 -18.24 -7.09 17.96
C ASN A 158 -18.70 -7.18 19.43
N LYS A 159 -18.63 -8.38 20.05
CA LYS A 159 -18.94 -8.58 21.48
C LYS A 159 -17.76 -8.26 22.40
N ILE A 160 -16.55 -8.67 22.01
CA ILE A 160 -15.35 -8.48 22.84
C ILE A 160 -14.67 -7.12 22.60
N THR A 161 -14.93 -6.50 21.44
CA THR A 161 -14.38 -5.21 21.06
C THR A 161 -15.49 -4.25 20.69
N ARG A 162 -15.26 -2.95 20.86
CA ARG A 162 -16.17 -1.89 20.35
C ARG A 162 -16.04 -1.70 18.82
N ALA A 163 -15.45 -2.65 18.10
CA ALA A 163 -15.25 -2.54 16.67
C ALA A 163 -16.55 -2.92 15.95
N ASP A 164 -17.01 -2.07 15.04
CA ASP A 164 -18.09 -2.38 14.12
C ASP A 164 -17.48 -3.05 12.88
N VAL A 165 -17.48 -4.39 12.87
CA VAL A 165 -16.86 -5.17 11.79
C VAL A 165 -17.92 -5.85 10.93
N ASP A 166 -18.12 -5.32 9.71
CA ASP A 166 -18.92 -5.96 8.68
C ASP A 166 -18.24 -7.22 8.13
N ALA A 167 -19.02 -8.30 7.98
CA ALA A 167 -18.56 -9.54 7.36
C ALA A 167 -18.50 -9.38 5.83
N GLN A 168 -17.33 -9.05 5.29
CA GLN A 168 -17.13 -8.92 3.84
C GLN A 168 -16.53 -10.20 3.23
N PRO A 169 -17.09 -10.71 2.11
CA PRO A 169 -16.57 -11.88 1.41
C PRO A 169 -15.30 -11.49 0.65
N TYR A 170 -14.13 -11.77 1.22
CA TYR A 170 -12.85 -11.61 0.53
C TYR A 170 -12.15 -12.94 0.34
N ALA A 171 -11.51 -13.12 -0.82
CA ALA A 171 -10.76 -14.30 -1.18
C ALA A 171 -9.72 -14.67 -0.10
N PHE A 172 -9.77 -15.94 0.34
CA PHE A 172 -9.18 -16.40 1.61
C PHE A 172 -7.72 -16.84 1.52
N THR A 173 -7.29 -17.45 0.39
CA THR A 173 -6.01 -18.19 0.34
C THR A 173 -4.78 -17.29 0.46
N THR A 174 -4.83 -16.10 -0.13
CA THR A 174 -3.65 -15.22 -0.23
C THR A 174 -3.43 -14.34 1.00
N LYS A 175 -4.47 -14.06 1.80
CA LYS A 175 -4.32 -13.35 3.08
C LYS A 175 -3.59 -14.19 4.14
N ILE A 176 -3.66 -15.52 4.04
CA ILE A 176 -3.13 -16.45 5.04
C ILE A 176 -1.59 -16.44 5.06
N THR A 177 -0.93 -16.34 3.89
CA THR A 177 0.53 -16.24 3.80
C THR A 177 1.07 -15.01 4.51
N ALA A 178 0.45 -13.85 4.30
CA ALA A 178 0.82 -12.64 5.03
C ALA A 178 0.63 -12.86 6.55
N MET A 179 -0.52 -13.40 6.97
CA MET A 179 -0.80 -13.64 8.39
C MET A 179 0.19 -14.61 9.07
N ALA A 180 0.88 -15.49 8.32
CA ALA A 180 1.94 -16.35 8.85
C ALA A 180 3.13 -15.55 9.42
N HIS A 181 3.42 -14.36 8.90
CA HIS A 181 4.55 -13.53 9.35
C HIS A 181 4.28 -12.65 10.59
N LEU A 182 3.05 -12.62 11.11
CA LEU A 182 2.71 -11.88 12.33
C LEU A 182 3.01 -12.70 13.59
N GLY A 183 3.72 -12.15 14.56
CA GLY A 183 3.89 -12.75 15.90
C GLY A 183 2.59 -12.69 16.70
N ALA A 184 1.63 -13.54 16.37
CA ALA A 184 0.27 -13.52 16.90
C ALA A 184 -0.12 -14.86 17.51
N ALA A 185 -0.96 -14.84 18.54
CA ALA A 185 -1.71 -16.03 18.95
C ALA A 185 -2.83 -16.27 17.94
N VAL A 186 -3.08 -17.52 17.57
CA VAL A 186 -4.10 -17.88 16.59
C VAL A 186 -5.28 -18.53 17.29
N LEU A 187 -6.47 -18.01 17.03
CA LEU A 187 -7.75 -18.44 17.56
C LEU A 187 -8.59 -19.00 16.42
N PHE A 188 -8.80 -20.31 16.40
CA PHE A 188 -9.59 -20.97 15.34
C PHE A 188 -11.01 -21.24 15.83
N PHE A 189 -11.99 -20.65 15.14
CA PHE A 189 -13.41 -20.84 15.40
C PHE A 189 -13.94 -22.03 14.61
N LEU A 190 -14.61 -22.92 15.33
CA LEU A 190 -15.29 -24.09 14.76
C LEU A 190 -16.77 -24.05 15.18
N ASP A 191 -17.65 -24.21 14.18
CA ASP A 191 -19.08 -24.33 14.40
C ASP A 191 -19.48 -25.80 14.44
N VAL A 192 -19.72 -26.32 15.65
CA VAL A 192 -20.15 -27.71 15.88
C VAL A 192 -21.63 -27.90 15.52
N SER A 193 -22.43 -26.82 15.53
CA SER A 193 -23.85 -26.89 15.18
C SER A 193 -24.09 -27.11 13.69
N VAL A 194 -23.05 -26.92 12.85
CA VAL A 194 -23.11 -27.01 11.38
C VAL A 194 -24.01 -25.91 10.77
N SER A 195 -24.46 -24.93 11.56
CA SER A 195 -25.28 -23.80 11.13
C SER A 195 -24.59 -22.90 10.08
N CYS A 196 -23.25 -22.91 10.04
CA CYS A 196 -22.45 -22.16 9.10
C CYS A 196 -22.49 -22.69 7.65
N GLY A 197 -23.12 -23.86 7.42
CA GLY A 197 -23.24 -24.49 6.10
C GLY A 197 -22.07 -25.39 5.69
N TYR A 198 -21.15 -25.69 6.62
CA TYR A 198 -19.98 -26.55 6.36
C TYR A 198 -19.85 -27.65 7.41
N SER A 199 -19.57 -28.88 6.97
CA SER A 199 -19.45 -30.03 7.88
C SER A 199 -18.22 -29.92 8.78
N ILE A 200 -18.27 -30.56 9.95
CA ILE A 200 -17.13 -30.60 10.88
C ILE A 200 -15.88 -31.18 10.19
N ALA A 201 -16.04 -32.16 9.30
CA ALA A 201 -14.94 -32.73 8.53
C ALA A 201 -14.28 -31.70 7.59
N GLN A 202 -15.07 -30.86 6.92
CA GLN A 202 -14.55 -29.76 6.10
C GLN A 202 -13.83 -28.72 6.97
N GLN A 203 -14.41 -28.36 8.12
CA GLN A 203 -13.82 -27.44 9.09
C GLN A 203 -12.47 -27.94 9.62
N ALA A 204 -12.39 -29.22 9.99
CA ALA A 204 -11.16 -29.87 10.43
C ALA A 204 -10.11 -29.97 9.31
N ALA A 205 -10.52 -30.28 8.08
CA ALA A 205 -9.62 -30.33 6.93
C ALA A 205 -8.93 -28.98 6.68
N LEU A 206 -9.67 -27.87 6.78
CA LEU A 206 -9.08 -26.53 6.69
C LEU A 206 -8.10 -26.27 7.83
N PHE A 207 -8.47 -26.61 9.08
CA PHE A 207 -7.58 -26.46 10.23
C PHE A 207 -6.25 -27.19 10.01
N HIS A 208 -6.29 -28.45 9.57
CA HIS A 208 -5.10 -29.22 9.27
C HIS A 208 -4.27 -28.64 8.12
N SER A 209 -4.93 -28.13 7.07
CA SER A 209 -4.27 -27.48 5.93
C SER A 209 -3.49 -26.23 6.35
N ILE A 210 -4.06 -25.41 7.25
CA ILE A 210 -3.43 -24.15 7.68
C ILE A 210 -2.53 -24.32 8.93
N LYS A 211 -2.62 -25.43 9.66
CA LYS A 211 -1.81 -25.70 10.86
C LYS A 211 -0.31 -25.62 10.57
N SER A 212 0.12 -26.06 9.40
CA SER A 212 1.52 -25.96 8.93
C SER A 212 2.03 -24.52 8.84
N LEU A 213 1.14 -23.54 8.63
CA LEU A 213 1.47 -22.12 8.54
C LEU A 213 1.62 -21.45 9.93
N PHE A 214 1.25 -22.15 11.00
CA PHE A 214 1.22 -21.62 12.37
C PHE A 214 2.10 -22.40 13.35
N MET A 215 3.02 -23.26 12.89
CA MET A 215 3.80 -24.16 13.77
C MET A 215 4.58 -23.46 14.89
N ASN A 216 4.94 -22.18 14.71
CA ASN A 216 5.68 -21.39 15.71
C ASN A 216 4.78 -20.43 16.51
N LYS A 217 3.46 -20.63 16.52
CA LYS A 217 2.49 -19.73 17.16
C LYS A 217 1.60 -20.48 18.15
N PRO A 218 1.24 -19.87 19.29
CA PRO A 218 0.26 -20.47 20.19
C PRO A 218 -1.10 -20.51 19.48
N LEU A 219 -1.63 -21.72 19.28
CA LEU A 219 -2.87 -22.00 18.55
C LEU A 219 -3.90 -22.59 19.52
N THR A 220 -5.04 -21.90 19.69
CA THR A 220 -6.15 -22.36 20.52
C THR A 220 -7.41 -22.50 19.67
N GLY A 221 -8.09 -23.64 19.76
CA GLY A 221 -9.42 -23.84 19.15
C GLY A 221 -10.52 -23.36 20.10
N LEU A 222 -11.47 -22.58 19.60
CA LEU A 222 -12.69 -22.24 20.33
C LEU A 222 -13.90 -22.89 19.67
N GLN A 223 -14.73 -23.49 20.52
CA GLN A 223 -16.02 -24.07 20.17
C GLN A 223 -17.12 -23.01 20.35
N GLN A 224 -18.11 -22.99 19.47
CA GLN A 224 -19.21 -22.01 19.46
C GLN A 224 -20.19 -22.12 20.66
N ASP A 225 -19.88 -22.90 21.70
CA ASP A 225 -20.76 -23.06 22.88
C ASP A 225 -20.59 -21.96 23.95
N TRP A 226 -19.68 -20.99 23.75
CA TRP A 226 -19.50 -19.86 24.68
C TRP A 226 -20.63 -18.82 24.67
N LEU A 227 -21.63 -18.94 23.79
CA LEU A 227 -22.78 -18.03 23.72
C LEU A 227 -24.03 -18.54 24.45
N ALA A 228 -24.00 -19.74 25.03
CA ALA A 228 -25.11 -20.32 25.79
C ALA A 228 -24.97 -20.14 27.32
N ILE A 229 -23.98 -19.38 27.79
CA ILE A 229 -23.82 -19.02 29.22
C ILE A 229 -24.02 -17.50 29.37
N THR A 230 -25.28 -17.09 29.24
CA THR A 230 -25.85 -15.91 29.92
C THR A 230 -27.29 -16.23 30.26
#